data_AF-A0A969YUD3-F1
#
_entry.id   AF-A0A969YUD3-F1
#
_cell.length_a   1.000
_cell.length_b   1.000
_cell.length_c   1.000
_cell.angle_alpha   90.00
_cell.angle_beta   90.00
_cell.angle_gamma   90.00
#
_symmetry.space_group_name_H-M   'P 1'
#
loop_
_entity.id
_entity.type
_entity.pdbx_description
1 polymer ?
#
loop_
_entity_poly.entity_id
_entity_poly.type
_entity_poly.pdbx_seq_one_letter_code
_entity_poly.pdbx_strand_id
1 'polypeptide(L)'
;MPSLNELTGNSDQWAAFVAGLKKLEPPQINSIPIFDETIQSDRDKEIKGFRFMGQRFTLDASVFQRLVYREVKENKEGQRRLLPKGLDIPAAMGSGEAYKILEAMGETGYGNYPQNMRKMQEAISGLNTKTWTQNLYWSWLYTLSPLTKAKGEGYPAFMQNDAWTRKQLETYLGSWTELKHDTILYAKQVYAEAGGGMQEIDDRGYVEPNPEVYARLAALTGMTIEGLDSRKLLKENDRACLRLMEDLAKKLQAISQKELMNQSLSNEEYDLIRGFGANLEHFWLEAMRDKGIDHQSAIMENPASLIADVATDPNGLVLEEGTGFVSTIYAVVPIEGKLRIAKGAVYSYYEFTNPSQNRLTDQKWKEQLETNQAPAQPSWTKAYTVPAW
;
A
#
# COMPACT_ATOMS: atom_id res chain seq x y z
N MET A 1 0.29 0.05 -43.49
CA MET A 1 1.28 -0.60 -42.62
C MET A 1 2.52 -0.86 -43.44
N PRO A 2 3.73 -0.53 -42.96
CA PRO A 2 4.96 -0.87 -43.68
C PRO A 2 5.05 -2.39 -43.84
N SER A 3 5.62 -2.82 -44.97
CA SER A 3 5.84 -4.24 -45.26
C SER A 3 6.95 -4.83 -44.39
N LEU A 4 6.93 -6.14 -44.16
CA LEU A 4 7.99 -6.83 -43.40
C LEU A 4 9.38 -6.55 -43.99
N ASN A 5 9.50 -6.48 -45.31
CA ASN A 5 10.75 -6.17 -46.01
C ASN A 5 11.21 -4.70 -45.83
N GLU A 6 10.30 -3.76 -45.63
CA GLU A 6 10.64 -2.37 -45.28
C GLU A 6 11.09 -2.25 -43.82
N LEU A 7 10.53 -3.08 -42.92
CA LEU A 7 10.93 -3.14 -41.50
C LEU A 7 12.26 -3.90 -41.29
N THR A 8 12.58 -4.86 -42.16
CA THR A 8 13.80 -5.71 -42.07
C THR A 8 14.88 -5.32 -43.08
N GLY A 9 14.71 -4.24 -43.84
CA GLY A 9 15.49 -3.85 -45.02
C GLY A 9 17.01 -3.68 -44.83
N ASN A 10 17.51 -3.90 -43.62
CA ASN A 10 18.93 -3.99 -43.31
C ASN A 10 19.18 -5.19 -42.37
N SER A 11 19.51 -6.35 -42.93
CA SER A 11 19.80 -7.59 -42.19
C SER A 11 20.86 -7.39 -41.12
N ASP A 12 21.83 -6.50 -41.36
CA ASP A 12 22.92 -6.22 -40.43
C ASP A 12 22.43 -5.41 -39.23
N GLN A 13 21.51 -4.46 -39.44
CA GLN A 13 20.87 -3.74 -38.34
C GLN A 13 19.98 -4.64 -37.50
N TRP A 14 19.24 -5.57 -38.11
CA TRP A 14 18.48 -6.58 -37.36
C TRP A 14 19.40 -7.51 -36.55
N ALA A 15 20.49 -7.99 -37.14
CA ALA A 15 21.48 -8.80 -36.44
C ALA A 15 22.14 -8.04 -35.28
N ALA A 16 22.48 -6.77 -35.50
CA ALA A 16 23.02 -5.88 -34.46
C ALA A 16 22.00 -5.62 -33.35
N PHE A 17 20.73 -5.41 -33.69
CA PHE A 17 19.63 -5.25 -32.73
C PHE A 17 19.46 -6.51 -31.86
N VAL A 18 19.38 -7.69 -32.47
CA VAL A 18 19.29 -8.98 -31.75
C VAL A 18 20.53 -9.22 -30.88
N ALA A 19 21.74 -8.90 -31.37
CA ALA A 19 22.97 -8.99 -30.59
C ALA A 19 22.97 -8.01 -29.40
N GLY A 20 22.40 -6.81 -29.56
CA GLY A 20 22.18 -5.84 -28.49
C GLY A 20 21.21 -6.36 -27.44
N LEU A 21 20.06 -6.93 -27.85
CA LEU A 21 19.08 -7.52 -26.93
C LEU A 21 19.67 -8.67 -26.09
N LYS A 22 20.60 -9.46 -26.64
CA LYS A 22 21.28 -10.54 -25.91
C LYS A 22 22.16 -10.04 -24.76
N LYS A 23 22.63 -8.78 -24.82
CA LYS A 23 23.43 -8.15 -23.75
C LYS A 23 22.58 -7.60 -22.61
N LEU A 24 21.26 -7.53 -22.77
CA LEU A 24 20.37 -7.05 -21.73
C LEU A 24 20.15 -8.15 -20.67
N GLU A 25 20.10 -7.71 -19.42
CA GLU A 25 19.76 -8.54 -18.27
C GLU A 25 18.36 -9.15 -18.44
N PRO A 26 18.14 -10.39 -17.95
CA PRO A 26 16.82 -11.00 -17.96
C PRO A 26 15.84 -10.21 -17.05
N PRO A 27 14.52 -10.34 -17.28
CA PRO A 27 13.54 -9.68 -16.44
C PRO A 27 13.62 -10.19 -15.00
N GLN A 28 13.73 -9.27 -14.04
CA GLN A 28 13.81 -9.61 -12.62
C GLN A 28 12.50 -10.20 -12.10
N ILE A 29 11.37 -9.78 -12.66
CA ILE A 29 10.03 -10.25 -12.33
C ILE A 29 9.53 -11.18 -13.43
N ASN A 30 9.09 -12.37 -13.04
CA ASN A 30 8.36 -13.27 -13.92
C ASN A 30 6.90 -12.80 -14.10
N SER A 31 6.31 -12.98 -15.28
CA SER A 31 4.88 -12.70 -15.49
C SER A 31 4.18 -13.69 -16.39
N ILE A 32 4.82 -14.81 -16.64
CA ILE A 32 4.21 -15.91 -17.35
C ILE A 32 4.12 -17.07 -16.36
N PRO A 33 3.12 -17.95 -16.48
CA PRO A 33 3.08 -19.16 -15.68
C PRO A 33 4.36 -19.97 -15.91
N ILE A 34 5.13 -20.20 -14.84
CA ILE A 34 6.24 -21.16 -14.85
C ILE A 34 6.00 -22.09 -13.68
N PHE A 35 5.89 -23.39 -13.96
CA PHE A 35 5.26 -24.33 -13.03
C PHE A 35 6.24 -24.87 -11.99
N ASP A 36 7.25 -25.61 -12.44
CA ASP A 36 8.18 -26.33 -11.57
C ASP A 36 9.55 -26.39 -12.25
N GLU A 37 10.63 -26.37 -11.46
CA GLU A 37 12.00 -26.48 -11.97
C GLU A 37 12.27 -27.80 -12.70
N THR A 38 11.52 -28.86 -12.39
CA THR A 38 11.60 -30.15 -13.07
C THR A 38 11.02 -30.12 -14.48
N ILE A 39 10.07 -29.20 -14.74
CA ILE A 39 9.43 -29.00 -16.05
C ILE A 39 10.14 -27.89 -16.83
N GLN A 40 10.51 -26.81 -16.14
CA GLN A 40 11.09 -25.58 -16.69
C GLN A 40 12.29 -25.15 -15.84
N SER A 41 13.39 -25.89 -15.99
CA SER A 41 14.61 -25.74 -15.18
C SER A 41 15.30 -24.39 -15.36
N ASP A 42 15.35 -23.89 -16.59
CA ASP A 42 15.93 -22.58 -16.91
C ASP A 42 14.86 -21.49 -16.91
N ARG A 43 14.70 -20.81 -15.76
CA ARG A 43 13.75 -19.69 -15.60
C ARG A 43 13.96 -18.61 -16.65
N ASP A 44 15.21 -18.22 -16.86
CA ASP A 44 15.56 -17.06 -17.67
C ASP A 44 15.28 -17.31 -19.15
N LYS A 45 15.55 -18.53 -19.63
CA LYS A 45 15.16 -18.94 -20.98
C LYS A 45 13.65 -18.84 -21.22
N GLU A 46 12.83 -19.18 -20.23
CA GLU A 46 11.37 -19.15 -20.36
C GLU A 46 10.82 -17.72 -20.33
N ILE A 47 11.33 -16.85 -19.46
CA ILE A 47 10.79 -15.50 -19.26
C ILE A 47 11.40 -14.44 -20.18
N LYS A 48 12.58 -14.69 -20.75
CA LYS A 48 13.28 -13.71 -21.59
C LYS A 48 12.52 -13.53 -22.91
N GLY A 49 12.05 -12.33 -23.14
CA GLY A 49 11.32 -11.98 -24.36
C GLY A 49 11.30 -10.48 -24.60
N PHE A 50 11.15 -10.08 -25.85
CA PHE A 50 10.96 -8.67 -26.22
C PHE A 50 9.48 -8.30 -26.10
N ARG A 51 9.17 -7.23 -25.37
CA ARG A 51 7.79 -6.73 -25.20
C ARG A 51 7.74 -5.25 -25.57
N PHE A 52 6.71 -4.85 -26.32
CA PHE A 52 6.51 -3.46 -26.73
C PHE A 52 6.31 -2.53 -25.52
N MET A 53 5.53 -2.99 -24.53
CA MET A 53 5.48 -2.39 -23.20
C MET A 53 6.17 -3.34 -22.22
N GLY A 54 7.31 -2.89 -21.70
CA GLY A 54 8.04 -3.63 -20.68
C GLY A 54 7.21 -3.81 -19.41
N GLN A 55 7.60 -4.79 -18.61
CA GLN A 55 6.96 -5.01 -17.31
C GLN A 55 7.34 -3.90 -16.35
N ARG A 56 6.39 -3.43 -15.55
CA ARG A 56 6.68 -2.54 -14.44
C ARG A 56 7.26 -3.38 -13.30
N PHE A 57 8.52 -3.12 -12.95
CA PHE A 57 9.10 -3.69 -11.74
C PHE A 57 8.49 -3.03 -10.51
N THR A 58 8.01 -3.83 -9.56
CA THR A 58 7.59 -3.35 -8.25
C THR A 58 8.23 -4.19 -7.14
N LEU A 59 8.58 -3.54 -6.02
CA LEU A 59 9.33 -4.19 -4.93
C LEU A 59 8.54 -5.31 -4.27
N ASP A 60 7.25 -5.09 -4.02
CA ASP A 60 6.29 -6.06 -3.50
C ASP A 60 6.20 -7.32 -4.36
N ALA A 61 6.08 -7.19 -5.68
CA ALA A 61 6.04 -8.34 -6.58
C ALA A 61 7.38 -9.11 -6.58
N SER A 62 8.49 -8.39 -6.44
CA SER A 62 9.82 -8.99 -6.28
C SER A 62 9.98 -9.75 -4.94
N VAL A 63 9.34 -9.27 -3.86
CA VAL A 63 9.24 -9.97 -2.57
C VAL A 63 8.39 -11.23 -2.72
N PHE A 64 7.17 -11.11 -3.26
CA PHE A 64 6.26 -12.24 -3.47
C PHE A 64 6.91 -13.36 -4.28
N GLN A 65 7.57 -13.04 -5.39
CA GLN A 65 8.20 -14.05 -6.23
C GLN A 65 9.29 -14.87 -5.52
N ARG A 66 10.00 -14.26 -4.57
CA ARG A 66 11.05 -14.94 -3.79
C ARG A 66 10.50 -15.77 -2.64
N LEU A 67 9.21 -15.66 -2.38
CA LEU A 67 8.55 -16.29 -1.26
C LEU A 67 7.47 -17.29 -1.68
N VAL A 68 7.31 -17.61 -2.98
CA VAL A 68 6.37 -18.64 -3.47
C VAL A 68 7.10 -19.89 -4.00
N TYR A 69 6.36 -20.97 -4.22
CA TYR A 69 6.81 -22.37 -4.32
C TYR A 69 8.12 -22.61 -5.09
N ARG A 70 8.31 -21.98 -6.26
CA ARG A 70 9.56 -22.14 -7.03
C ARG A 70 10.81 -21.83 -6.18
N GLU A 71 10.71 -20.83 -5.31
CA GLU A 71 11.78 -20.34 -4.45
C GLU A 71 11.70 -20.91 -3.02
N VAL A 72 10.51 -21.24 -2.52
CA VAL A 72 10.29 -21.72 -1.13
C VAL A 72 9.86 -23.18 -0.95
N LYS A 73 10.02 -24.02 -1.99
CA LYS A 73 9.85 -25.49 -1.92
C LYS A 73 8.59 -25.95 -1.17
N GLU A 74 8.53 -27.22 -0.80
CA GLU A 74 7.42 -27.78 -0.03
C GLU A 74 7.67 -27.62 1.49
N ASN A 75 6.61 -27.58 2.28
CA ASN A 75 6.71 -27.74 3.73
C ASN A 75 6.84 -29.24 4.12
N LYS A 76 6.88 -29.55 5.42
CA LYS A 76 7.05 -30.93 5.91
C LYS A 76 5.89 -31.85 5.53
N GLU A 77 4.72 -31.26 5.30
CA GLU A 77 3.49 -31.93 4.88
C GLU A 77 3.40 -32.11 3.35
N GLY A 78 4.42 -31.69 2.59
CA GLY A 78 4.42 -31.78 1.13
C GLY A 78 3.55 -30.73 0.43
N GLN A 79 3.12 -29.68 1.14
CA GLN A 79 2.30 -28.61 0.59
C GLN A 79 3.16 -27.54 -0.07
N ARG A 80 2.59 -26.87 -1.08
CA ARG A 80 3.26 -25.82 -1.87
C ARG A 80 2.70 -24.45 -1.54
N ARG A 81 3.59 -23.47 -1.33
CA ARG A 81 3.20 -22.07 -1.16
C ARG A 81 2.93 -21.41 -2.51
N LEU A 82 1.73 -21.62 -3.06
CA LEU A 82 1.39 -21.18 -4.42
C LEU A 82 0.96 -19.71 -4.52
N LEU A 83 0.51 -19.12 -3.41
CA LEU A 83 0.19 -17.70 -3.29
C LEU A 83 1.03 -17.09 -2.14
N PRO A 84 1.40 -15.81 -2.25
CA PRO A 84 2.07 -15.09 -1.18
C PRO A 84 1.06 -14.65 -0.10
N LYS A 85 1.56 -13.86 0.86
CA LYS A 85 0.76 -13.16 1.88
C LYS A 85 1.10 -11.68 1.84
N GLY A 86 0.12 -10.79 2.00
CA GLY A 86 0.37 -9.35 2.06
C GLY A 86 1.45 -8.99 3.11
N LEU A 87 1.43 -9.71 4.25
CA LEU A 87 2.41 -9.61 5.32
C LEU A 87 3.87 -9.94 4.92
N ASP A 88 4.10 -10.64 3.81
CA ASP A 88 5.46 -10.88 3.30
C ASP A 88 6.21 -9.57 3.03
N ILE A 89 5.48 -8.52 2.62
CA ILE A 89 6.06 -7.21 2.25
C ILE A 89 6.60 -6.49 3.49
N PRO A 90 5.79 -6.17 4.53
CA PRO A 90 6.32 -5.55 5.73
C PRO A 90 7.34 -6.44 6.44
N ALA A 91 7.22 -7.78 6.40
CA ALA A 91 8.23 -8.69 6.93
C ALA A 91 9.57 -8.55 6.19
N ALA A 92 9.55 -8.48 4.86
CA ALA A 92 10.72 -8.23 4.03
C ALA A 92 11.33 -6.83 4.26
N MET A 93 10.50 -5.84 4.64
CA MET A 93 10.96 -4.52 5.08
C MET A 93 11.51 -4.49 6.52
N GLY A 94 11.57 -5.64 7.20
CA GLY A 94 12.15 -5.78 8.54
C GLY A 94 11.14 -5.72 9.69
N SER A 95 9.83 -5.82 9.42
CA SER A 95 8.84 -5.89 10.48
C SER A 95 8.88 -7.22 11.22
N GLY A 96 9.31 -7.18 12.48
CA GLY A 96 9.31 -8.36 13.35
C GLY A 96 7.89 -8.86 13.64
N GLU A 97 6.91 -7.97 13.81
CA GLU A 97 5.53 -8.38 14.09
C GLU A 97 4.87 -9.04 12.87
N ALA A 98 5.09 -8.52 11.66
CA ALA A 98 4.60 -9.19 10.45
C ALA A 98 5.19 -10.61 10.31
N TYR A 99 6.50 -10.76 10.58
CA TYR A 99 7.15 -12.07 10.55
C TYR A 99 6.59 -13.03 11.62
N LYS A 100 6.32 -12.55 12.84
CA LYS A 100 5.68 -13.36 13.90
C LYS A 100 4.28 -13.82 13.50
N ILE A 101 3.49 -12.96 12.84
CA ILE A 101 2.16 -13.35 12.37
C ILE A 101 2.26 -14.42 11.29
N LEU A 102 3.19 -14.27 10.33
CA LEU A 102 3.47 -15.29 9.31
C LEU A 102 3.92 -16.62 9.93
N GLU A 103 4.75 -16.56 10.97
CA GLU A 103 5.17 -17.74 11.72
C GLU A 103 3.98 -18.42 12.42
N ALA A 104 3.11 -17.66 13.07
CA ALA A 104 1.90 -18.18 13.70
C ALA A 104 0.91 -18.79 12.69
N MET A 105 0.92 -18.31 11.44
CA MET A 105 0.15 -18.89 10.33
C MET A 105 0.79 -20.17 9.75
N GLY A 106 2.04 -20.49 10.11
CA GLY A 106 2.79 -21.61 9.54
C GLY A 106 3.50 -21.30 8.22
N GLU A 107 3.46 -20.06 7.74
CA GLU A 107 4.05 -19.63 6.46
C GLU A 107 5.58 -19.74 6.48
N THR A 108 6.20 -19.64 7.65
CA THR A 108 7.66 -19.80 7.81
C THR A 108 8.11 -21.26 7.75
N GLY A 109 7.17 -22.22 7.72
CA GLY A 109 7.44 -23.66 7.68
C GLY A 109 7.78 -24.21 6.28
N TYR A 110 7.57 -23.43 5.22
CA TYR A 110 7.97 -23.80 3.86
C TYR A 110 9.50 -23.80 3.70
N GLY A 111 10.03 -24.73 2.90
CA GLY A 111 11.47 -24.86 2.68
C GLY A 111 12.11 -23.56 2.17
N ASN A 112 13.33 -23.24 2.58
CA ASN A 112 14.02 -21.98 2.19
C ASN A 112 13.30 -20.65 2.53
N TYR A 113 12.04 -20.64 3.03
CA TYR A 113 11.30 -19.40 3.28
C TYR A 113 12.06 -18.48 4.23
N PRO A 114 12.52 -18.92 5.43
CA PRO A 114 13.26 -18.05 6.33
C PRO A 114 14.56 -17.50 5.72
N GLN A 115 15.26 -18.31 4.91
CA GLN A 115 16.50 -17.91 4.25
C GLN A 115 16.24 -16.87 3.15
N ASN A 116 15.19 -17.05 2.35
CA ASN A 116 14.80 -16.10 1.31
C ASN A 116 14.27 -14.80 1.90
N MET A 117 13.47 -14.88 2.97
CA MET A 117 13.02 -13.70 3.72
C MET A 117 14.20 -12.89 4.25
N ARG A 118 15.21 -13.55 4.84
CA ARG A 118 16.43 -12.87 5.32
C ARG A 118 17.19 -12.17 4.20
N LYS A 119 17.38 -12.85 3.05
CA LYS A 119 18.00 -12.22 1.87
C LYS A 119 17.22 -10.99 1.41
N MET A 120 15.88 -11.02 1.47
CA MET A 120 15.06 -9.87 1.14
C MET A 120 15.21 -8.73 2.14
N GLN A 121 15.25 -9.03 3.44
CA GLN A 121 15.51 -8.04 4.49
C GLN A 121 16.89 -7.38 4.32
N GLU A 122 17.93 -8.16 4.03
CA GLU A 122 19.28 -7.65 3.76
C GLU A 122 19.30 -6.77 2.50
N ALA A 123 18.68 -7.22 1.41
CA ALA A 123 18.61 -6.45 0.17
C ALA A 123 17.85 -5.13 0.33
N ILE A 124 16.70 -5.15 1.01
CA ILE A 124 15.84 -3.98 1.22
C ILE A 124 16.48 -2.99 2.19
N SER A 125 17.12 -3.46 3.27
CA SER A 125 17.83 -2.60 4.22
C SER A 125 19.08 -1.93 3.61
N GLY A 126 19.68 -2.55 2.60
CA GLY A 126 20.80 -1.98 1.83
C GLY A 126 20.41 -0.92 0.79
N LEU A 127 19.11 -0.67 0.56
CA LEU A 127 18.66 0.32 -0.41
C LEU A 127 18.93 1.74 0.06
N ASN A 128 19.58 2.53 -0.78
CA ASN A 128 19.79 3.95 -0.53
C ASN A 128 18.53 4.78 -0.81
N THR A 129 18.51 6.02 -0.31
CA THR A 129 17.39 6.96 -0.49
C THR A 129 17.06 7.22 -1.95
N LYS A 130 18.06 7.34 -2.83
CA LYS A 130 17.83 7.57 -4.28
C LYS A 130 17.02 6.44 -4.91
N THR A 131 17.25 5.19 -4.52
CA THR A 131 16.47 4.04 -4.99
C THR A 131 15.05 4.07 -4.44
N TRP A 132 14.88 4.40 -3.15
CA TRP A 132 13.54 4.57 -2.56
C TRP A 132 12.74 5.69 -3.21
N THR A 133 13.40 6.78 -3.60
CA THR A 133 12.76 7.96 -4.20
C THR A 133 12.85 7.96 -5.74
N GLN A 134 13.06 6.81 -6.38
CA GLN A 134 13.27 6.74 -7.82
C GLN A 134 12.00 7.02 -8.64
N ASN A 135 10.83 6.72 -8.07
CA ASN A 135 9.51 6.97 -8.65
C ASN A 135 8.42 6.96 -7.55
N LEU A 136 7.19 7.32 -7.91
CA LEU A 136 6.07 7.44 -6.96
C LEU A 136 5.76 6.13 -6.24
N TYR A 137 5.82 4.99 -6.93
CA TYR A 137 5.50 3.68 -6.35
C TYR A 137 6.43 3.33 -5.19
N TRP A 138 7.74 3.41 -5.44
CA TRP A 138 8.75 3.14 -4.41
C TRP A 138 8.71 4.16 -3.28
N SER A 139 8.43 5.43 -3.63
CA SER A 139 8.34 6.51 -2.65
C SER A 139 7.11 6.35 -1.75
N TRP A 140 6.00 5.81 -2.26
CA TRP A 140 4.82 5.48 -1.46
C TRP A 140 5.12 4.38 -0.44
N LEU A 141 5.70 3.25 -0.89
CA LEU A 141 6.13 2.18 0.02
C LEU A 141 7.12 2.68 1.07
N TYR A 142 8.06 3.55 0.65
CA TYR A 142 8.99 4.19 1.58
C TYR A 142 8.27 5.09 2.57
N THR A 143 7.30 5.89 2.14
CA THR A 143 6.48 6.75 3.02
C THR A 143 5.79 5.95 4.12
N LEU A 144 5.28 4.77 3.78
CA LEU A 144 4.57 3.88 4.71
C LEU A 144 5.51 3.04 5.60
N SER A 145 6.79 2.89 5.24
CA SER A 145 7.72 2.01 5.97
C SER A 145 7.81 2.26 7.50
N PRO A 146 7.68 3.49 8.05
CA PRO A 146 7.71 3.70 9.49
C PRO A 146 6.53 3.06 10.24
N LEU A 147 5.43 2.71 9.55
CA LEU A 147 4.28 2.00 10.10
C LEU A 147 4.60 0.54 10.42
N THR A 148 5.61 -0.05 9.77
CA THR A 148 5.96 -1.47 9.95
C THR A 148 6.84 -1.72 11.18
N LYS A 149 7.26 -0.65 11.87
CA LYS A 149 8.13 -0.69 13.06
C LYS A 149 7.31 -0.59 14.34
N ALA A 150 7.59 -1.48 15.30
CA ALA A 150 7.06 -1.37 16.65
C ALA A 150 7.49 -0.03 17.28
N LYS A 151 6.58 0.60 18.02
CA LYS A 151 6.87 1.83 18.77
C LYS A 151 7.26 1.47 20.19
N GLY A 152 8.27 2.13 20.72
CA GLY A 152 8.80 1.88 22.06
C GLY A 152 8.89 3.16 22.89
N GLU A 153 9.92 3.23 23.75
CA GLU A 153 10.21 4.40 24.57
C GLU A 153 10.22 5.69 23.73
N GLY A 154 9.59 6.74 24.26
CA GLY A 154 9.41 8.03 23.59
C GLY A 154 8.08 8.20 22.84
N TYR A 155 7.33 7.12 22.60
CA TYR A 155 5.96 7.19 22.06
C TYR A 155 4.90 7.15 23.16
N PRO A 156 3.65 7.59 22.93
CA PRO A 156 2.56 7.43 23.89
C PRO A 156 2.29 5.97 24.25
N ALA A 157 1.84 5.71 25.48
CA ALA A 157 1.62 4.36 25.99
C ALA A 157 0.67 3.50 25.11
N PHE A 158 -0.34 4.12 24.50
CA PHE A 158 -1.27 3.41 23.60
C PHE A 158 -0.59 2.85 22.34
N MET A 159 0.58 3.38 21.94
CA MET A 159 1.35 2.92 20.77
C MET A 159 2.36 1.82 21.09
N GLN A 160 2.72 1.63 22.36
CA GLN A 160 3.83 0.76 22.77
C GLN A 160 3.42 -0.71 22.98
N ASN A 161 2.51 -1.22 22.14
CA ASN A 161 2.00 -2.58 22.26
C ASN A 161 1.78 -3.25 20.90
N ASP A 162 1.64 -4.57 20.92
CA ASP A 162 1.47 -5.38 19.71
C ASP A 162 0.14 -5.07 19.01
N ALA A 163 -0.92 -4.76 19.76
CA ALA A 163 -2.22 -4.37 19.18
C ALA A 163 -2.09 -3.13 18.29
N TRP A 164 -1.38 -2.09 18.75
CA TRP A 164 -1.10 -0.90 17.93
C TRP A 164 -0.20 -1.23 16.75
N THR A 165 0.84 -2.05 16.96
CA THR A 165 1.74 -2.47 15.88
C THR A 165 0.97 -3.20 14.77
N ARG A 166 0.01 -4.06 15.13
CA ARG A 166 -0.84 -4.75 14.15
C ARG A 166 -1.84 -3.81 13.46
N LYS A 167 -2.43 -2.85 14.18
CA LYS A 167 -3.23 -1.77 13.56
C LYS A 167 -2.42 -0.98 12.53
N GLN A 168 -1.12 -0.77 12.78
CA GLN A 168 -0.23 -0.11 11.82
C GLN A 168 0.09 -1.00 10.62
N LEU A 169 0.22 -2.32 10.81
CA LEU A 169 0.30 -3.27 9.70
C LEU A 169 -0.98 -3.29 8.85
N GLU A 170 -2.16 -3.22 9.47
CA GLU A 170 -3.44 -3.06 8.74
C GLU A 170 -3.48 -1.75 7.96
N THR A 171 -3.02 -0.64 8.55
CA THR A 171 -2.92 0.65 7.85
C THR A 171 -1.95 0.57 6.66
N TYR A 172 -0.79 -0.07 6.85
CA TYR A 172 0.18 -0.30 5.78
C TYR A 172 -0.43 -1.15 4.65
N LEU A 173 -1.08 -2.26 4.98
CA LEU A 173 -1.65 -3.18 4.01
C LEU A 173 -2.84 -2.58 3.29
N GLY A 174 -3.74 -1.87 3.97
CA GLY A 174 -4.83 -1.13 3.34
C GLY A 174 -4.33 -0.10 2.33
N SER A 175 -3.34 0.71 2.69
CA SER A 175 -2.76 1.68 1.75
C SER A 175 -1.93 1.03 0.63
N TRP A 176 -1.30 -0.11 0.88
CA TRP A 176 -0.66 -0.91 -0.17
C TRP A 176 -1.70 -1.48 -1.14
N THR A 177 -2.86 -1.94 -0.66
CA THR A 177 -3.98 -2.38 -1.51
C THR A 177 -4.46 -1.26 -2.42
N GLU A 178 -4.62 -0.03 -1.90
CA GLU A 178 -4.95 1.15 -2.71
C GLU A 178 -3.89 1.41 -3.78
N LEU A 179 -2.60 1.32 -3.43
CA LEU A 179 -1.50 1.44 -4.40
C LEU A 179 -1.56 0.35 -5.49
N LYS A 180 -1.91 -0.89 -5.15
CA LYS A 180 -2.10 -1.97 -6.13
C LYS A 180 -3.27 -1.67 -7.05
N HIS A 181 -4.41 -1.29 -6.49
CA HIS A 181 -5.61 -0.90 -7.22
C HIS A 181 -5.33 0.22 -8.24
N ASP A 182 -4.72 1.33 -7.78
CA ASP A 182 -4.38 2.48 -8.63
C ASP A 182 -3.42 2.13 -9.78
N THR A 183 -2.56 1.12 -9.57
CA THR A 183 -1.58 0.68 -10.58
C THR A 183 -2.07 -0.40 -11.52
N ILE A 184 -3.21 -1.05 -11.22
CA ILE A 184 -3.89 -2.07 -12.05
C ILE A 184 -4.75 -1.43 -13.16
N LEU A 185 -4.76 -0.09 -13.26
CA LEU A 185 -5.62 0.72 -14.16
C LEU A 185 -7.09 0.53 -13.84
N TYR A 186 -7.60 1.19 -12.81
CA TYR A 186 -8.96 1.76 -12.71
C TYR A 186 -9.04 2.51 -11.39
N ALA A 187 -8.82 3.83 -11.36
CA ALA A 187 -9.00 4.58 -10.10
C ALA A 187 -10.47 4.99 -9.91
N LYS A 188 -11.06 4.65 -8.76
CA LYS A 188 -12.33 5.19 -8.24
C LYS A 188 -12.22 5.40 -6.72
N GLN A 189 -13.17 6.17 -6.17
CA GLN A 189 -12.91 7.30 -5.29
C GLN A 189 -13.35 7.04 -3.84
N VAL A 190 -12.66 7.63 -2.85
CA VAL A 190 -12.84 7.41 -1.40
C VAL A 190 -13.21 8.73 -0.71
N TYR A 191 -14.26 8.80 0.14
CA TYR A 191 -14.45 9.98 1.00
C TYR A 191 -15.02 9.72 2.42
N ALA A 192 -14.69 10.63 3.36
CA ALA A 192 -14.96 10.63 4.80
C ALA A 192 -15.72 11.90 5.25
N GLU A 193 -16.89 11.77 5.85
CA GLU A 193 -17.83 12.89 6.12
C GLU A 193 -17.31 13.95 7.11
N ALA A 194 -17.58 15.24 6.84
CA ALA A 194 -17.56 16.31 7.84
C ALA A 194 -18.99 16.56 8.34
N GLY A 195 -19.30 16.12 9.57
CA GLY A 195 -20.59 16.38 10.22
C GLY A 195 -20.61 17.76 10.92
N GLY A 196 -21.70 18.52 10.74
CA GLY A 196 -21.92 19.81 11.39
C GLY A 196 -22.84 19.70 12.60
N GLY A 197 -22.36 20.21 13.75
CA GLY A 197 -23.15 20.44 14.96
C GLY A 197 -22.32 21.19 15.99
N MET A 198 -22.63 22.47 16.25
CA MET A 198 -22.01 23.22 17.33
C MET A 198 -22.62 22.79 18.66
N GLN A 199 -22.02 21.79 19.27
CA GLN A 199 -22.09 21.61 20.70
C GLN A 199 -20.72 22.00 21.26
N GLU A 200 -20.67 22.89 22.25
CA GLU A 200 -19.43 23.20 22.98
C GLU A 200 -19.02 21.96 23.80
N ILE A 201 -18.41 21.00 23.11
CA ILE A 201 -17.71 19.87 23.67
C ILE A 201 -16.24 20.17 23.48
N ASP A 202 -15.40 19.78 24.43
CA ASP A 202 -13.96 19.85 24.26
C ASP A 202 -13.53 18.93 23.11
N ASP A 203 -13.33 19.54 21.95
CA ASP A 203 -13.14 18.90 20.64
C ASP A 203 -11.65 18.84 20.22
N ARG A 204 -10.75 19.11 21.16
CA ARG A 204 -9.31 18.97 20.94
C ARG A 204 -8.98 17.54 20.54
N GLY A 205 -8.48 17.39 19.32
CA GLY A 205 -8.02 16.11 18.79
C GLY A 205 -6.54 15.85 19.05
N TYR A 206 -6.06 14.75 18.46
CA TYR A 206 -4.67 14.28 18.57
C TYR A 206 -4.23 13.75 17.21
N VAL A 207 -3.05 14.14 16.73
CA VAL A 207 -2.50 13.61 15.48
C VAL A 207 -1.78 12.30 15.80
N GLU A 208 -2.01 11.25 15.03
CA GLU A 208 -1.30 9.99 15.28
C GLU A 208 0.22 10.20 15.14
N PRO A 209 1.05 10.03 16.20
CA PRO A 209 2.43 10.51 16.18
C PRO A 209 3.36 9.70 15.27
N ASN A 210 3.32 9.97 13.97
CA ASN A 210 4.21 9.40 12.97
C ASN A 210 4.86 10.52 12.13
N PRO A 211 5.69 11.38 12.74
CA PRO A 211 6.27 12.53 12.06
C PRO A 211 7.11 12.14 10.83
N GLU A 212 7.74 10.96 10.84
CA GLU A 212 8.49 10.45 9.69
C GLU A 212 7.58 10.13 8.49
N VAL A 213 6.37 9.61 8.72
CA VAL A 213 5.39 9.33 7.65
C VAL A 213 4.95 10.65 7.03
N TYR A 214 4.56 11.63 7.86
CA TYR A 214 4.13 12.94 7.39
C TYR A 214 5.24 13.70 6.65
N ALA A 215 6.48 13.64 7.13
CA ALA A 215 7.63 14.22 6.45
C ALA A 215 7.85 13.60 5.06
N ARG A 216 7.77 12.27 4.96
CA ARG A 216 7.92 11.55 3.69
C ARG A 216 6.76 11.80 2.74
N LEU A 217 5.54 11.94 3.26
CA LEU A 217 4.36 12.32 2.47
C LEU A 217 4.54 13.73 1.88
N ALA A 218 4.99 14.71 2.68
CA ALA A 218 5.30 16.04 2.17
C ALA A 218 6.39 16.00 1.08
N ALA A 219 7.47 15.23 1.30
CA ALA A 219 8.53 15.08 0.32
C ALA A 219 8.05 14.40 -0.98
N LEU A 220 7.20 13.38 -0.88
CA LEU A 220 6.58 12.72 -2.02
C LEU A 220 5.69 13.68 -2.82
N THR A 221 4.88 14.47 -2.13
CA THR A 221 4.04 15.49 -2.79
C THR A 221 4.90 16.53 -3.49
N GLY A 222 5.98 17.00 -2.86
CA GLY A 222 6.98 17.88 -3.49
C GLY A 222 7.60 17.26 -4.75
N MET A 223 8.06 16.00 -4.67
CA MET A 223 8.59 15.24 -5.81
C MET A 223 7.57 15.11 -6.95
N THR A 224 6.28 14.94 -6.61
CA THR A 224 5.18 14.84 -7.58
C THR A 224 4.97 16.16 -8.31
N ILE A 225 4.95 17.28 -7.57
CA ILE A 225 4.86 18.62 -8.13
C ILE A 225 6.02 18.88 -9.10
N GLU A 226 7.26 18.69 -8.63
CA GLU A 226 8.46 18.92 -9.43
C GLU A 226 8.50 18.04 -10.69
N GLY A 227 8.16 16.76 -10.53
CA GLY A 227 8.19 15.79 -11.63
C GLY A 227 7.15 16.08 -12.72
N LEU A 228 5.92 16.43 -12.34
CA LEU A 228 4.87 16.78 -13.30
C LEU A 228 5.14 18.13 -13.97
N ASP A 229 5.60 19.12 -13.19
CA ASP A 229 5.91 20.46 -13.69
C ASP A 229 7.07 20.44 -14.69
N SER A 230 8.16 19.72 -14.38
CA SER A 230 9.31 19.60 -15.29
C SER A 230 8.94 18.97 -16.65
N ARG A 231 7.83 18.23 -16.70
CA ARG A 231 7.28 17.57 -17.90
C ARG A 231 6.15 18.36 -18.55
N LYS A 232 5.77 19.52 -17.97
CA LYS A 232 4.64 20.35 -18.39
C LYS A 232 3.31 19.57 -18.36
N LEU A 233 3.16 18.68 -17.37
CA LEU A 233 1.97 17.86 -17.15
C LEU A 233 1.15 18.30 -15.93
N LEU A 234 1.58 19.34 -15.22
CA LEU A 234 0.89 19.83 -14.02
C LEU A 234 0.01 21.04 -14.36
N LYS A 235 -1.31 20.90 -14.22
CA LYS A 235 -2.24 22.03 -14.31
C LYS A 235 -2.14 22.90 -13.05
N GLU A 236 -2.55 24.16 -13.15
CA GLU A 236 -2.43 25.10 -12.02
C GLU A 236 -3.30 24.72 -10.82
N ASN A 237 -4.53 24.24 -11.06
CA ASN A 237 -5.39 23.78 -9.97
C ASN A 237 -4.81 22.54 -9.27
N ASP A 238 -4.28 21.58 -10.03
CA ASP A 238 -3.60 20.40 -9.49
C ASP A 238 -2.37 20.81 -8.66
N ARG A 239 -1.61 21.82 -9.13
CA ARG A 239 -0.48 22.38 -8.38
C ARG A 239 -0.93 22.96 -7.05
N ALA A 240 -1.99 23.77 -7.04
CA ALA A 240 -2.52 24.37 -5.83
C ALA A 240 -2.97 23.30 -4.82
N CYS A 241 -3.71 22.29 -5.30
CA CYS A 241 -4.16 21.16 -4.50
C CYS A 241 -2.98 20.36 -3.91
N LEU A 242 -1.97 20.01 -4.72
CA LEU A 242 -0.76 19.34 -4.24
C LEU A 242 0.01 20.19 -3.22
N ARG A 243 0.09 21.52 -3.39
CA ARG A 243 0.75 22.41 -2.41
C ARG A 243 0.01 22.45 -1.08
N LEU A 244 -1.32 22.44 -1.09
CA LEU A 244 -2.13 22.34 0.12
C LEU A 244 -1.90 20.99 0.83
N MET A 245 -1.80 19.88 0.09
CA MET A 245 -1.48 18.57 0.66
C MET A 245 -0.06 18.52 1.25
N GLU A 246 0.93 19.12 0.58
CA GLU A 246 2.29 19.25 1.09
C GLU A 246 2.33 20.05 2.41
N ASP A 247 1.61 21.17 2.48
CA ASP A 247 1.50 22.01 3.67
C ASP A 247 0.78 21.30 4.81
N LEU A 248 -0.33 20.61 4.53
CA LEU A 248 -1.03 19.79 5.52
C LEU A 248 -0.11 18.72 6.11
N ALA A 249 0.61 17.97 5.27
CA ALA A 249 1.56 16.96 5.73
C ALA A 249 2.66 17.56 6.61
N LYS A 250 3.21 18.73 6.26
CA LYS A 250 4.19 19.45 7.10
C LYS A 250 3.62 19.89 8.44
N LYS A 251 2.36 20.37 8.47
CA LYS A 251 1.69 20.74 9.72
C LYS A 251 1.42 19.54 10.61
N LEU A 252 0.93 18.42 10.05
CA LEU A 252 0.74 17.17 10.78
C LEU A 252 2.05 16.64 11.35
N GLN A 253 3.15 16.71 10.57
CA GLN A 253 4.49 16.41 11.07
C GLN A 253 4.85 17.25 12.30
N ALA A 254 4.67 18.57 12.22
CA ALA A 254 5.01 19.50 13.30
C ALA A 254 4.18 19.22 14.56
N ILE A 255 2.87 18.98 14.40
CA ILE A 255 1.97 18.63 15.50
C ILE A 255 2.41 17.30 16.15
N SER A 256 2.66 16.26 15.35
CA SER A 256 3.15 14.98 15.88
C SER A 256 4.47 15.12 16.64
N GLN A 257 5.39 15.97 16.19
CA GLN A 257 6.64 16.23 16.91
C GLN A 257 6.37 16.91 18.26
N LYS A 258 5.48 17.91 18.29
CA LYS A 258 5.06 18.58 19.55
C LYS A 258 4.40 17.61 20.52
N GLU A 259 3.49 16.77 20.04
CA GLU A 259 2.81 15.77 20.85
C GLU A 259 3.77 14.73 21.44
N LEU A 260 4.76 14.25 20.67
CA LEU A 260 5.82 13.37 21.18
C LEU A 260 6.69 14.07 22.24
N MET A 261 6.91 15.37 22.10
CA MET A 261 7.66 16.18 23.05
C MET A 261 6.81 16.67 24.24
N ASN A 262 5.54 16.26 24.33
CA ASN A 262 4.56 16.74 25.31
C ASN A 262 4.44 18.28 25.36
N GLN A 263 4.58 18.94 24.21
CA GLN A 263 4.39 20.37 24.06
C GLN A 263 2.92 20.68 23.77
N SER A 264 2.42 21.78 24.33
CA SER A 264 1.08 22.28 24.02
C SER A 264 0.97 22.70 22.56
N LEU A 265 -0.18 22.42 21.95
CA LEU A 265 -0.52 22.90 20.62
C LEU A 265 -1.13 24.30 20.70
N SER A 266 -0.98 25.06 19.63
CA SER A 266 -1.67 26.34 19.42
C SER A 266 -3.14 26.14 19.06
N ASN A 267 -3.94 27.21 19.16
CA ASN A 267 -5.36 27.17 18.76
C ASN A 267 -5.48 26.85 17.27
N GLU A 268 -4.60 27.40 16.43
CA GLU A 268 -4.58 27.17 14.99
C GLU A 268 -4.27 25.70 14.64
N GLU A 269 -3.46 25.02 15.46
CA GLU A 269 -3.18 23.59 15.31
C GLU A 269 -4.38 22.74 15.73
N TYR A 270 -5.09 23.11 16.79
CA TYR A 270 -6.34 22.44 17.14
C TYR A 270 -7.44 22.69 16.08
N ASP A 271 -7.51 23.89 15.52
CA ASP A 271 -8.43 24.22 14.42
C ASP A 271 -8.11 23.39 13.16
N LEU A 272 -6.83 23.17 12.86
CA LEU A 272 -6.41 22.28 11.78
C LEU A 272 -6.88 20.84 12.01
N ILE A 273 -6.70 20.31 13.23
CA ILE A 273 -7.15 18.96 13.58
C ILE A 273 -8.67 18.85 13.44
N ARG A 274 -9.41 19.84 13.95
CA ARG A 274 -10.87 19.93 13.81
C ARG A 274 -11.30 19.96 12.33
N GLY A 275 -10.57 20.71 11.51
CA GLY A 275 -10.81 20.85 10.06
C GLY A 275 -10.23 19.72 9.21
N PHE A 276 -9.60 18.69 9.80
CA PHE A 276 -8.89 17.66 9.03
C PHE A 276 -9.80 16.95 8.03
N GLY A 277 -11.03 16.62 8.44
CA GLY A 277 -12.06 16.09 7.54
C GLY A 277 -12.28 16.99 6.33
N ALA A 278 -12.60 18.27 6.53
CA ALA A 278 -12.82 19.21 5.42
C ALA A 278 -11.62 19.33 4.45
N ASN A 279 -10.39 19.20 4.95
CA ASN A 279 -9.20 19.18 4.08
C ASN A 279 -9.18 17.95 3.18
N LEU A 280 -9.49 16.77 3.71
CA LEU A 280 -9.60 15.55 2.89
C LEU A 280 -10.68 15.73 1.81
N GLU A 281 -11.80 16.38 2.15
CA GLU A 281 -12.95 16.60 1.25
C GLU A 281 -12.55 17.41 0.05
N HIS A 282 -11.85 18.49 0.35
CA HIS A 282 -11.33 19.38 -0.66
C HIS A 282 -10.42 18.63 -1.63
N PHE A 283 -9.43 17.86 -1.13
CA PHE A 283 -8.53 17.11 -2.01
C PHE A 283 -9.26 16.11 -2.89
N TRP A 284 -10.26 15.43 -2.34
CA TRP A 284 -11.05 14.48 -3.08
C TRP A 284 -11.87 15.14 -4.19
N LEU A 285 -12.61 16.20 -3.89
CA LEU A 285 -13.38 16.95 -4.88
C LEU A 285 -12.48 17.50 -6.00
N GLU A 286 -11.30 18.03 -5.65
CA GLU A 286 -10.34 18.51 -6.63
C GLU A 286 -9.83 17.37 -7.53
N ALA A 287 -9.45 16.22 -6.94
CA ALA A 287 -8.97 15.07 -7.70
C ALA A 287 -10.05 14.44 -8.60
N MET A 288 -11.32 14.64 -8.28
CA MET A 288 -12.46 14.03 -8.98
C MET A 288 -13.21 14.96 -9.92
N ARG A 289 -12.87 16.26 -9.92
CA ARG A 289 -13.47 17.27 -10.80
C ARG A 289 -13.44 16.86 -12.28
N ASP A 290 -12.32 16.33 -12.78
CA ASP A 290 -12.17 15.91 -14.18
C ASP A 290 -13.09 14.73 -14.55
N LYS A 291 -13.68 14.04 -13.56
CA LYS A 291 -14.68 12.98 -13.74
C LYS A 291 -16.13 13.48 -13.59
N GLY A 292 -16.34 14.79 -13.47
CA GLY A 292 -17.67 15.40 -13.34
C GLY A 292 -18.30 15.22 -11.96
N ILE A 293 -17.48 14.96 -10.93
CA ILE A 293 -17.93 14.82 -9.55
C ILE A 293 -17.52 16.06 -8.78
N ASP A 294 -18.50 16.88 -8.44
CA ASP A 294 -18.33 18.18 -7.79
C ASP A 294 -19.26 18.38 -6.57
N HIS A 295 -19.99 17.33 -6.16
CA HIS A 295 -20.98 17.40 -5.09
C HIS A 295 -20.94 16.21 -4.11
N GLN A 296 -21.24 16.50 -2.85
CA GLN A 296 -21.21 15.56 -1.71
C GLN A 296 -22.18 14.37 -1.86
N SER A 297 -23.27 14.52 -2.61
CA SER A 297 -24.23 13.44 -2.83
C SER A 297 -23.65 12.24 -3.60
N ALA A 298 -22.52 12.42 -4.29
CA ALA A 298 -21.82 11.32 -4.97
C ALA A 298 -21.16 10.33 -4.01
N ILE A 299 -21.10 10.61 -2.70
CA ILE A 299 -20.45 9.78 -1.67
C ILE A 299 -21.05 8.37 -1.60
N MET A 300 -22.39 8.23 -1.61
CA MET A 300 -23.04 6.92 -1.48
C MET A 300 -22.77 6.00 -2.69
N GLU A 301 -22.46 6.59 -3.84
CA GLU A 301 -22.14 5.87 -5.07
C GLU A 301 -20.66 5.50 -5.17
N ASN A 302 -19.79 6.07 -4.32
CA ASN A 302 -18.32 5.96 -4.39
C ASN A 302 -17.70 5.73 -2.98
N PRO A 303 -17.84 4.51 -2.41
CA PRO A 303 -17.34 4.21 -1.06
C PRO A 303 -15.82 3.99 -1.01
N ALA A 304 -15.25 4.08 0.19
CA ALA A 304 -13.83 3.85 0.46
C ALA A 304 -13.32 2.43 0.13
N SER A 305 -14.23 1.47 0.06
CA SER A 305 -13.92 0.06 -0.13
C SER A 305 -13.48 -0.21 -1.57
N LEU A 306 -12.32 -0.83 -1.75
CA LEU A 306 -11.83 -1.28 -3.05
C LEU A 306 -11.21 -2.66 -2.97
N ILE A 307 -10.98 -3.28 -4.12
CA ILE A 307 -10.39 -4.62 -4.20
C ILE A 307 -9.39 -4.75 -5.35
N ALA A 308 -8.29 -5.43 -5.10
CA ALA A 308 -7.26 -5.70 -6.10
C ALA A 308 -6.78 -7.14 -6.03
N ASP A 309 -6.73 -7.82 -7.18
CA ASP A 309 -6.00 -9.08 -7.29
C ASP A 309 -4.50 -8.82 -7.43
N VAL A 310 -3.69 -9.44 -6.56
CA VAL A 310 -2.24 -9.13 -6.44
C VAL A 310 -1.34 -10.30 -6.80
N ALA A 311 -1.89 -11.52 -6.85
CA ALA A 311 -1.20 -12.73 -7.26
C ALA A 311 -2.18 -13.75 -7.84
N THR A 312 -1.68 -14.63 -8.71
CA THR A 312 -2.46 -15.73 -9.29
C THR A 312 -1.63 -16.99 -9.22
N ASP A 313 -2.21 -18.07 -8.71
CA ASP A 313 -1.56 -19.37 -8.74
C ASP A 313 -1.83 -20.13 -10.06
N PRO A 314 -0.98 -21.10 -10.41
CA PRO A 314 -1.18 -21.90 -11.62
C PRO A 314 -2.41 -22.82 -11.59
N ASN A 315 -3.04 -23.02 -10.42
CA ASN A 315 -4.21 -23.86 -10.24
C ASN A 315 -5.53 -23.08 -10.42
N GLY A 316 -5.45 -21.77 -10.67
CA GLY A 316 -6.60 -20.93 -10.96
C GLY A 316 -7.20 -20.26 -9.72
N LEU A 317 -6.45 -20.07 -8.64
CA LEU A 317 -6.81 -19.15 -7.56
C LEU A 317 -6.08 -17.82 -7.70
N VAL A 318 -6.69 -16.77 -7.16
CA VAL A 318 -6.11 -15.45 -7.01
C VAL A 318 -6.02 -15.07 -5.54
N LEU A 319 -5.05 -14.24 -5.20
CA LEU A 319 -5.01 -13.52 -3.94
C LEU A 319 -5.67 -12.16 -4.13
N GLU A 320 -6.79 -11.95 -3.46
CA GLU A 320 -7.54 -10.70 -3.42
C GLU A 320 -7.16 -9.93 -2.15
N GLU A 321 -6.88 -8.65 -2.32
CA GLU A 321 -6.58 -7.70 -1.25
C GLU A 321 -7.65 -6.61 -1.31
N GLY A 322 -8.30 -6.32 -0.18
CA GLY A 322 -9.43 -5.40 -0.13
C GLY A 322 -9.38 -4.44 1.05
N THR A 323 -9.92 -3.25 0.85
CA THR A 323 -10.34 -2.35 1.93
C THR A 323 -11.85 -2.42 2.06
N GLY A 324 -12.37 -2.42 3.30
CA GLY A 324 -13.82 -2.40 3.55
C GLY A 324 -14.32 -1.02 3.94
N PHE A 325 -15.41 -1.01 4.71
CA PHE A 325 -15.88 0.21 5.35
C PHE A 325 -14.87 0.73 6.38
N VAL A 326 -14.78 2.06 6.50
CA VAL A 326 -13.91 2.72 7.46
C VAL A 326 -14.30 2.31 8.87
N SER A 327 -13.35 1.78 9.62
CA SER A 327 -13.55 1.37 11.00
C SER A 327 -13.31 2.55 11.95
N THR A 328 -13.97 2.50 13.10
CA THR A 328 -13.77 3.47 14.18
C THR A 328 -12.71 2.97 15.14
N ILE A 329 -11.72 3.80 15.46
CA ILE A 329 -10.77 3.56 16.56
C ILE A 329 -11.09 4.45 17.75
N TYR A 330 -10.86 3.93 18.95
CA TYR A 330 -10.80 4.69 20.19
C TYR A 330 -9.40 4.55 20.80
N ALA A 331 -8.76 5.67 21.10
CA ALA A 331 -7.42 5.70 21.70
C ALA A 331 -7.40 6.60 22.93
N VAL A 332 -6.71 6.17 23.98
CA VAL A 332 -6.48 6.99 25.17
C VAL A 332 -5.22 7.84 24.94
N VAL A 333 -5.42 9.11 24.65
CA VAL A 333 -4.36 10.06 24.25
C VAL A 333 -4.06 11.07 25.36
N PRO A 334 -2.79 11.47 25.53
CA PRO A 334 -2.43 12.57 26.43
C PRO A 334 -2.66 13.92 25.74
N ILE A 335 -3.61 14.71 26.23
CA ILE A 335 -3.86 16.09 25.77
C ILE A 335 -3.71 17.01 26.98
N GLU A 336 -2.69 17.89 26.94
CA GLU A 336 -2.36 18.83 28.01
C GLU A 336 -2.22 18.17 29.39
N GLY A 337 -1.53 17.03 29.45
CA GLY A 337 -1.31 16.30 30.70
C GLY A 337 -2.55 15.57 31.24
N LYS A 338 -3.68 15.57 30.52
CA LYS A 338 -4.88 14.79 30.84
C LYS A 338 -5.08 13.67 29.82
N LEU A 339 -5.44 12.48 30.30
CA LEU A 339 -5.85 11.40 29.42
C LEU A 339 -7.27 11.65 28.90
N ARG A 340 -7.44 11.52 27.59
CA ARG A 340 -8.72 11.66 26.90
C ARG A 340 -8.94 10.49 25.97
N ILE A 341 -10.19 10.16 25.68
CA ILE A 341 -10.52 9.21 24.62
C ILE A 341 -10.70 10.02 23.34
N ALA A 342 -9.81 9.80 22.37
CA ALA A 342 -9.97 10.28 21.01
C ALA A 342 -10.68 9.21 20.17
N LYS A 343 -11.56 9.64 19.28
CA LYS A 343 -12.22 8.80 18.28
C LYS A 343 -11.64 9.14 16.91
N GLY A 344 -11.32 8.14 16.10
CA GLY A 344 -10.76 8.34 14.76
C GLY A 344 -11.24 7.30 13.75
N ALA A 345 -10.82 7.49 12.51
CA ALA A 345 -11.05 6.58 11.39
C ALA A 345 -9.80 5.74 11.11
N VAL A 346 -9.97 4.44 10.86
CA VAL A 346 -8.89 3.52 10.49
C VAL A 346 -9.34 2.58 9.36
N TYR A 347 -8.37 2.04 8.63
CA TYR A 347 -8.62 1.03 7.60
C TYR A 347 -9.32 -0.20 8.19
N SER A 348 -10.13 -0.85 7.36
CA SER A 348 -10.43 -2.28 7.48
C SER A 348 -9.77 -3.00 6.31
N TYR A 349 -8.98 -4.03 6.60
CA TYR A 349 -8.24 -4.79 5.59
C TYR A 349 -8.75 -6.22 5.47
N TYR A 350 -8.78 -6.72 4.23
CA TYR A 350 -9.22 -8.06 3.85
C TYR A 350 -8.17 -8.71 2.95
N GLU A 351 -7.84 -9.96 3.25
CA GLU A 351 -6.96 -10.80 2.42
C GLU A 351 -7.64 -12.17 2.29
N PHE A 352 -7.94 -12.60 1.06
CA PHE A 352 -8.54 -13.90 0.82
C PHE A 352 -8.26 -14.42 -0.58
N THR A 353 -8.52 -15.72 -0.78
CA THR A 353 -8.37 -16.35 -2.09
C THR A 353 -9.70 -16.50 -2.79
N ASN A 354 -9.71 -16.34 -4.12
CA ASN A 354 -10.92 -16.45 -4.94
C ASN A 354 -10.58 -17.15 -6.27
N PRO A 355 -11.48 -17.89 -6.93
CA PRO A 355 -11.20 -18.46 -8.24
C PRO A 355 -10.90 -17.37 -9.28
N SER A 356 -9.91 -17.62 -10.13
CA SER A 356 -9.42 -16.69 -11.15
C SER A 356 -10.49 -16.27 -12.17
N GLN A 357 -11.48 -17.13 -12.39
CA GLN A 357 -12.65 -16.88 -13.23
C GLN A 357 -13.67 -15.93 -12.58
N ASN A 358 -13.57 -15.70 -11.26
CA ASN A 358 -14.48 -14.87 -10.48
C ASN A 358 -13.77 -13.68 -9.79
N ARG A 359 -12.71 -13.14 -10.39
CA ARG A 359 -12.07 -11.90 -9.91
C ARG A 359 -13.10 -10.84 -9.56
N LEU A 360 -12.92 -10.23 -8.41
CA LEU A 360 -13.85 -9.23 -7.92
C LEU A 360 -13.62 -7.88 -8.60
N THR A 361 -14.72 -7.18 -8.81
CA THR A 361 -14.73 -5.75 -9.13
C THR A 361 -15.10 -4.99 -7.87
N ASP A 362 -14.75 -3.71 -7.77
CA ASP A 362 -15.16 -2.88 -6.63
C ASP A 362 -16.68 -2.91 -6.40
N GLN A 363 -17.47 -2.99 -7.47
CA GLN A 363 -18.93 -3.09 -7.37
C GLN A 363 -19.38 -4.39 -6.69
N LYS A 364 -18.81 -5.54 -7.09
CA LYS A 364 -19.11 -6.83 -6.45
C LYS A 364 -18.60 -6.87 -5.01
N TRP A 365 -17.43 -6.28 -4.76
CA TRP A 365 -16.85 -6.19 -3.43
C TRP A 365 -17.72 -5.35 -2.49
N LYS A 366 -18.17 -4.18 -2.96
CA LYS A 366 -19.15 -3.34 -2.26
C LYS A 366 -20.42 -4.11 -1.94
N GLU A 367 -21.00 -4.80 -2.92
CA GLU A 367 -22.21 -5.61 -2.71
C GLU A 367 -22.01 -6.68 -1.63
N GLN A 368 -20.85 -7.35 -1.62
CA GLN A 368 -20.52 -8.32 -0.57
C GLN A 368 -20.39 -7.68 0.82
N LEU A 369 -19.83 -6.48 0.92
CA LEU A 369 -19.74 -5.74 2.18
C LEU A 369 -21.13 -5.31 2.67
N GLU A 370 -21.97 -4.76 1.78
CA GLU A 370 -23.32 -4.27 2.11
C GLU A 370 -24.28 -5.41 2.50
N THR A 371 -24.11 -6.60 1.92
CA THR A 371 -24.94 -7.79 2.20
C THR A 371 -24.37 -8.69 3.29
N ASN A 372 -23.28 -8.29 3.97
CA ASN A 372 -22.57 -9.08 4.97
C ASN A 372 -22.12 -10.47 4.46
N GLN A 373 -21.76 -10.55 3.17
CA GLN A 373 -21.22 -11.74 2.52
C GLN A 373 -19.70 -11.69 2.31
N ALA A 374 -19.06 -10.57 2.66
CA ALA A 374 -17.60 -10.44 2.59
C ALA A 374 -16.89 -11.48 3.49
N PRO A 375 -15.73 -12.02 3.07
CA PRO A 375 -14.92 -12.90 3.91
C PRO A 375 -14.52 -12.22 5.22
N ALA A 376 -14.19 -13.01 6.24
CA ALA A 376 -13.67 -12.47 7.49
C ALA A 376 -12.32 -11.77 7.24
N GLN A 377 -12.09 -10.66 7.95
CA GLN A 377 -10.77 -10.04 8.02
C GLN A 377 -9.72 -11.03 8.55
N PRO A 378 -8.42 -10.81 8.25
CA PRO A 378 -7.35 -11.69 8.71
C PRO A 378 -7.40 -11.92 10.23
N SER A 379 -7.20 -13.17 10.66
CA SER A 379 -7.42 -13.57 12.06
C SER A 379 -6.59 -12.77 13.08
N TRP A 380 -5.44 -12.24 12.68
CA TRP A 380 -4.56 -11.44 13.53
C TRP A 380 -5.13 -10.06 13.89
N THR A 381 -6.14 -9.55 13.16
CA THR A 381 -6.81 -8.28 13.46
C THR A 381 -7.69 -8.38 14.72
N LYS A 382 -8.21 -9.58 15.01
CA LYS A 382 -9.05 -9.87 16.20
C LYS A 382 -8.37 -9.58 17.54
N ALA A 383 -7.05 -9.40 17.54
CA ALA A 383 -6.30 -9.04 18.74
C ALA A 383 -6.57 -7.60 19.21
N TYR A 384 -7.11 -6.73 18.33
CA TYR A 384 -7.35 -5.31 18.63
C TYR A 384 -8.68 -4.78 18.10
N THR A 385 -9.49 -5.61 17.42
CA THR A 385 -10.82 -5.24 16.93
C THR A 385 -11.92 -5.91 17.77
N VAL A 386 -13.07 -5.26 17.82
CA VAL A 386 -14.32 -5.81 18.34
C VAL A 386 -15.40 -5.69 17.26
N PRO A 387 -16.39 -6.61 17.18
CA PRO A 387 -17.49 -6.47 16.23
C PRO A 387 -18.22 -5.13 16.42
N ALA A 388 -18.72 -4.57 15.32
CA ALA A 388 -19.63 -3.44 15.40
C ALA A 388 -20.91 -3.88 16.13
N TRP A 389 -21.19 -3.20 17.24
CA TRP A 389 -22.44 -3.22 18.00
C TRP A 389 -23.67 -2.80 17.21
#